data_AF-R7LTT9-F1
#
_entry.id   AF-R7LTT9-F1
#
_cell.length_a   1.000
_cell.length_b   1.000
_cell.length_c   1.000
_cell.angle_alpha   90.00
_cell.angle_beta   90.00
_cell.angle_gamma   90.00
#
_symmetry.space_group_name_H-M   'P 1'
#
loop_
_entity.id
_entity.type
_entity.pdbx_description
1 polymer ?
#
loop_
_entity_poly.entity_id
_entity_poly.type
_entity_poly.pdbx_seq_one_letter_code
_entity_poly.pdbx_strand_id
1 'polypeptide(L)' 'MDKFIMKKSTEANIYKSIRFPVEINDAINNIVQKANEGKNKKEYSFNGFVISACEYALNHMK' A
#
# COMPACT_ATOMS: atom_id res chain seq x y z
N MET A 1 30.21 16.85 -14.63
CA MET A 1 28.95 16.16 -14.91
C MET A 1 28.78 15.09 -13.85
N ASP A 2 27.81 15.26 -12.94
CA ASP A 2 27.51 14.23 -11.96
C ASP A 2 26.98 12.99 -12.66
N LYS A 3 27.64 11.85 -12.44
CA LYS A 3 27.23 10.57 -12.99
C LYS A 3 25.90 10.16 -12.36
N PHE A 4 24.87 10.05 -13.18
CA PHE A 4 23.63 9.40 -12.78
C PHE A 4 23.92 7.91 -12.51
N ILE A 5 23.83 7.50 -11.24
CA ILE A 5 23.99 6.10 -10.85
C ILE A 5 22.59 5.49 -10.68
N MET A 6 22.20 4.67 -11.65
CA MET A 6 20.98 3.88 -11.57
C MET A 6 21.22 2.63 -10.71
N LYS A 7 20.54 2.53 -9.56
CA LYS A 7 20.62 1.34 -8.69
C LYS A 7 19.70 0.24 -9.21
N LYS A 8 20.19 -1.01 -9.22
CA LYS A 8 19.42 -2.19 -9.63
C LYS A 8 18.17 -2.37 -8.75
N SER A 9 17.04 -2.70 -9.37
CA SER A 9 15.74 -2.88 -8.72
C SER A 9 15.59 -4.12 -7.81
N THR A 10 16.68 -4.83 -7.49
CA THR A 10 16.61 -6.20 -6.95
C THR A 10 16.75 -6.37 -5.43
N GLU A 11 16.79 -5.29 -4.64
CA GLU A 11 16.89 -5.38 -3.16
C GLU A 11 15.88 -4.50 -2.40
N ALA A 12 14.87 -3.98 -3.09
CA ALA A 12 14.00 -2.96 -2.53
C ALA A 12 12.66 -3.53 -2.02
N ASN A 13 12.70 -4.57 -1.17
CA ASN A 13 11.62 -4.74 -0.17
C ASN A 13 11.78 -3.63 0.88
N ILE A 14 11.69 -2.37 0.43
CA ILE A 14 11.85 -1.20 1.30
C ILE A 14 10.58 -1.11 2.11
N TYR A 15 10.62 -1.67 3.31
CA TYR A 15 9.62 -1.42 4.32
C TYR A 15 9.70 0.06 4.72
N LYS A 16 8.77 0.86 4.19
CA LYS A 16 8.57 2.23 4.64
C LYS A 16 7.42 2.25 5.63
N SER A 17 7.67 2.82 6.80
CA SER A 17 6.62 3.13 7.75
C SER A 17 5.95 4.43 7.32
N ILE A 18 4.62 4.39 7.19
CA ILE A 18 3.79 5.55 6.86
C ILE A 18 2.84 5.74 8.04
N ARG A 19 2.79 6.97 8.57
CA ARG A 19 1.81 7.31 9.61
C ARG A 19 0.59 7.93 8.94
N PHE A 20 -0.56 7.30 9.18
CA PHE A 20 -1.85 7.86 8.83
C PHE A 20 -2.51 8.46 10.07
N PRO A 21 -3.35 9.50 9.90
CA PRO A 21 -4.33 9.88 10.92
C PRO A 21 -5.15 8.67 11.39
N VAL A 22 -5.54 8.68 12.66
CA VAL A 22 -6.30 7.58 13.28
C VAL A 22 -7.57 7.26 12.49
N GLU A 23 -8.30 8.31 12.10
CA GLU A 23 -9.54 8.20 11.31
C GLU A 23 -9.33 7.44 9.98
N ILE A 24 -8.21 7.69 9.30
CA ILE A 24 -7.87 7.02 8.04
C ILE A 24 -7.49 5.57 8.29
N ASN A 25 -6.70 5.29 9.34
CA ASN A 25 -6.36 3.91 9.72
C ASN A 25 -7.62 3.09 10.02
N ASP A 26 -8.56 3.65 10.79
CA ASP A 26 -9.79 2.98 11.16
C ASP A 26 -10.69 2.74 9.94
N ALA A 27 -10.79 3.73 9.04
CA ALA A 27 -11.51 3.57 7.79
C ALA A 27 -10.94 2.44 6.92
N ILE A 28 -9.62 2.38 6.75
CA ILE A 28 -8.96 1.32 5.96
C ILE A 28 -9.18 -0.05 6.62
N ASN A 29 -9.02 -0.15 7.94
CA ASN A 29 -9.23 -1.39 8.67
C ASN A 29 -10.68 -1.90 8.50
N ASN A 30 -11.66 -1.02 8.60
CA ASN A 30 -13.07 -1.36 8.40
C ASN A 30 -13.33 -1.87 6.97
N ILE A 31 -12.74 -1.24 5.95
CA ILE A 31 -12.87 -1.70 4.55
C ILE A 31 -12.25 -3.08 4.37
N VAL A 32 -11.03 -3.28 4.88
CA VAL A 32 -10.32 -4.56 4.78
C VAL A 32 -11.06 -5.66 5.54
N GLN A 33 -11.63 -5.34 6.70
CA GLN A 33 -12.44 -6.29 7.46
C GLN A 33 -13.67 -6.71 6.67
N LYS A 34 -14.46 -5.75 6.18
CA LYS A 34 -15.64 -6.01 5.33
C LYS A 34 -15.29 -6.82 4.09
N ALA A 35 -14.18 -6.51 3.43
CA ALA A 35 -13.73 -7.24 2.25
C ALA A 35 -13.36 -8.71 2.55
N ASN A 36 -13.02 -9.04 3.80
CA ASN A 36 -12.72 -10.40 4.24
C ASN A 36 -13.93 -11.10 4.88
N GLU A 37 -15.07 -10.43 5.06
CA GLU A 37 -16.27 -11.07 5.61
C GLU A 37 -16.72 -12.24 4.72
N GLY A 38 -17.03 -13.38 5.32
CA GLY A 38 -17.43 -14.59 4.61
C GLY A 38 -16.29 -15.36 3.93
N LYS A 39 -15.03 -14.92 4.06
CA LYS A 39 -13.88 -15.64 3.52
C LYS A 39 -13.28 -16.59 4.55
N ASN A 40 -13.04 -17.83 4.15
CA ASN A 40 -12.43 -18.85 5.01
C ASN A 40 -10.98 -18.54 5.40
N LYS A 41 -10.31 -17.67 4.63
CA LYS A 41 -8.97 -17.16 4.92
C LYS A 41 -8.93 -15.66 4.63
N LYS A 42 -8.08 -14.94 5.36
CA LYS A 42 -7.85 -13.52 5.15
C LYS A 42 -7.13 -13.32 3.82
N GLU A 43 -7.85 -12.89 2.80
CA GLU A 43 -7.31 -12.66 1.45
C GLU A 43 -6.81 -11.22 1.27
N TYR A 44 -7.37 -10.27 2.01
CA TYR A 44 -7.00 -8.86 1.93
C TYR A 44 -6.31 -8.37 3.20
N SER A 45 -5.31 -7.51 3.02
CA SER A 45 -4.54 -6.93 4.12
C SER A 45 -4.50 -5.41 4.02
N PHE A 46 -4.26 -4.75 5.15
CA PHE A 46 -4.07 -3.30 5.23
C PHE A 46 -2.95 -2.83 4.27
N ASN A 47 -1.80 -3.50 4.28
CA ASN A 47 -0.69 -3.17 3.40
C ASN A 47 -1.05 -3.35 1.93
N GLY A 48 -1.75 -4.43 1.59
CA GLY A 48 -2.25 -4.65 0.23
C GLY A 48 -3.19 -3.55 -0.23
N PHE A 49 -4.11 -3.12 0.64
CA PHE A 49 -4.99 -1.99 0.36
C PHE A 49 -4.21 -0.70 0.08
N VAL A 50 -3.27 -0.35 0.96
CA VAL A 50 -2.48 0.90 0.83
C VAL A 50 -1.66 0.91 -0.46
N ILE A 51 -1.03 -0.22 -0.82
CA ILE A 51 -0.27 -0.35 -2.07
C ILE A 51 -1.19 -0.12 -3.27
N SER A 52 -2.32 -0.83 -3.34
CA SER A 52 -3.26 -0.69 -4.45
C SER A 52 -3.88 0.71 -4.53
N ALA A 53 -4.14 1.37 -3.40
CA ALA A 53 -4.62 2.74 -3.36
C ALA A 53 -3.60 3.73 -3.94
N CYS A 54 -2.31 3.57 -3.58
CA CYS A 54 -1.22 4.37 -4.14
C CYS A 54 -1.06 4.15 -5.65
N GLU A 55 -1.11 2.89 -6.11
CA GLU A 55 -1.04 2.55 -7.53
C GLU A 55 -2.22 3.15 -8.32
N TYR A 56 -3.43 3.04 -7.77
CA TYR A 56 -4.62 3.65 -8.36
C TYR A 56 -4.44 5.16 -8.51
N ALA A 57 -4.01 5.84 -7.44
CA ALA A 57 -3.80 7.28 -7.45
C ALA A 57 -2.75 7.70 -8.50
N LEU A 58 -1.61 7.00 -8.57
CA LEU A 58 -0.56 7.28 -9.57
C LEU A 58 -1.07 7.14 -11.01
N ASN A 59 -1.95 6.18 -11.27
CA ASN A 59 -2.51 5.96 -12.61
C ASN A 59 -3.58 6.99 -13.00
N HIS A 60 -4.22 7.64 -12.03
CA HIS A 60 -5.31 8.61 -12.24
C HIS A 60 -4.90 10.07 -12.01
N MET A 61 -3.65 10.32 -11.62
CA MET A 61 -3.06 11.67 -11.51
C MET A 61 -2.46 12.19 -12.84
N LYS A 62 -2.90 11.65 -13.98
CA LYS A 62 -2.50 12.08 -15.33
C LYS A 62 -3.51 13.05 -15.93
#